data_AF-A0A8R7UQG4-F1
#
_entry.id   AF-A0A8R7UQG4-F1
#
_cell.length_a   1.000
_cell.length_b   1.000
_cell.length_c   1.000
_cell.angle_alpha   90.00
_cell.angle_beta   90.00
_cell.angle_gamma   90.00
#
_symmetry.space_group_name_H-M   'P 1'
#
loop_
_entity.id
_entity.type
_entity.pdbx_description
1 polymer ?
#
loop_
_entity_poly.entity_id
_entity_poly.type
_entity_poly.pdbx_seq_one_letter_code
_entity_poly.pdbx_strand_id
1 'polypeptide(L)'
;GATATAAAQNQRALLQKTDADVGSLVANFSALVNIARVNDPAVRNSQEAFQMDMRASRVVHSADSLLKLVSELKRTAIFSGLASLSENVDRRIEVLNQQAEGTDRILQRIWQEAATTVKELEAHYYSSVV
;
A
#
# COMPACT_ATOMS: atom_id res chain seq x y z
N GLY A 1 -15.31 3.43 13.94
CA GLY A 1 -14.53 2.61 14.89
C GLY A 1 -13.23 3.31 15.23
N ALA A 2 -12.68 3.10 16.42
CA ALA A 2 -11.50 3.81 16.93
C ALA A 2 -10.27 3.76 15.98
N THR A 3 -10.11 2.67 15.23
CA THR A 3 -9.06 2.49 14.21
C THR A 3 -9.19 3.44 13.02
N ALA A 4 -10.41 3.65 12.51
CA ALA A 4 -10.67 4.59 11.41
C ALA A 4 -10.43 6.04 11.85
N THR A 5 -10.76 6.37 13.11
CA THR A 5 -10.50 7.70 13.68
C THR A 5 -9.00 7.95 13.83
N ALA A 6 -8.23 6.97 14.30
CA ALA A 6 -6.78 7.08 14.43
C ALA A 6 -6.09 7.23 13.06
N ALA A 7 -6.53 6.48 12.04
CA ALA A 7 -6.01 6.60 10.68
C ALA A 7 -6.26 8.01 10.09
N ALA A 8 -7.46 8.55 10.28
CA ALA A 8 -7.79 9.90 9.82
C ALA A 8 -7.00 10.99 10.56
N GLN A 9 -6.74 10.81 11.87
CA GLN A 9 -5.89 11.71 12.64
C GLN A 9 -4.43 11.69 12.16
N ASN A 10 -3.88 10.50 11.92
CA ASN A 10 -2.53 10.36 11.36
C ASN A 10 -2.42 11.00 9.97
N GLN A 11 -3.41 10.80 9.10
CA GLN A 11 -3.43 11.43 7.78
C GLN A 11 -3.45 12.96 7.88
N ARG A 12 -4.25 13.53 8.78
CA ARG A 12 -4.25 14.98 9.03
C ARG A 12 -2.91 15.48 9.56
N ALA A 13 -2.29 14.75 10.47
CA ALA A 13 -0.98 15.12 11.02
C ALA A 13 0.11 15.11 9.93
N LEU A 14 0.10 14.11 9.03
CA LEU A 14 1.04 14.03 7.90
C LEU A 14 0.84 15.19 6.91
N LEU A 15 -0.40 15.56 6.62
CA LEU A 15 -0.71 16.72 5.76
C LEU A 15 -0.20 18.02 6.39
N GLN A 16 -0.54 18.27 7.66
CA GLN A 16 -0.08 19.45 8.38
C GLN A 16 1.46 19.54 8.42
N LYS A 17 2.14 18.41 8.64
CA LYS A 17 3.59 18.34 8.63
C LYS A 17 4.17 18.65 7.25
N THR A 18 3.56 18.12 6.19
CA THR A 18 3.96 18.40 4.80
C THR A 18 3.84 19.89 4.49
N ASP A 19 2.70 20.49 4.81
CA ASP A 19 2.47 21.93 4.58
C ASP A 19 3.48 22.80 5.34
N ALA A 20 3.77 22.44 6.59
CA ALA A 20 4.76 23.14 7.41
C ALA A 20 6.19 23.00 6.84
N ASP A 21 6.60 21.78 6.47
CA ASP A 21 7.93 21.51 5.92
C ASP A 21 8.11 22.21 4.55
N VAL A 22 7.11 22.17 3.67
CA VAL A 22 7.13 22.87 2.37
C VAL A 22 7.15 24.39 2.57
N GLY A 23 6.28 24.92 3.42
CA GLY A 23 6.22 26.34 3.73
C GLY A 23 7.55 26.87 4.28
N SER A 24 8.16 26.13 5.21
CA SER A 24 9.50 26.44 5.73
C SER A 24 10.57 26.40 4.64
N LEU A 25 10.57 25.38 3.79
CA LEU A 25 11.55 25.23 2.72
C LEU A 25 11.49 26.40 1.74
N VAL A 26 10.29 26.74 1.25
CA VAL A 26 10.08 27.85 0.33
C VAL A 26 10.46 29.17 0.97
N ALA A 27 9.99 29.46 2.18
CA ALA A 27 10.27 30.73 2.85
C ALA A 27 11.77 30.93 3.12
N ASN A 28 12.48 29.90 3.59
CA ASN A 28 13.91 29.99 3.84
C ASN A 28 14.70 30.11 2.53
N PHE A 29 14.31 29.39 1.48
CA PHE A 29 14.97 29.47 0.18
C PHE A 29 14.77 30.84 -0.49
N SER A 30 13.54 31.37 -0.51
CA SER A 30 13.27 32.72 -1.01
C SER A 30 14.11 33.78 -0.30
N ALA A 31 14.30 33.64 1.01
CA ALA A 31 15.13 34.56 1.75
C ALA A 31 16.64 34.41 1.46
N LEU A 32 17.13 33.18 1.23
CA LEU A 32 18.51 32.97 0.77
C LEU A 32 18.75 33.67 -0.58
N VAL A 33 17.81 33.54 -1.52
CA VAL A 33 17.89 34.22 -2.82
C VAL A 33 17.92 35.74 -2.64
N ASN A 34 17.09 36.28 -1.75
CA ASN A 34 17.07 37.71 -1.46
C ASN A 34 18.38 38.22 -0.85
N ILE A 35 19.00 37.48 0.07
CA ILE A 35 20.30 37.86 0.67
C ILE A 35 21.44 37.70 -0.33
N ALA A 36 21.38 36.68 -1.19
CA ALA A 36 22.41 36.45 -2.21
C ALA A 36 22.42 37.53 -3.30
N ARG A 37 21.29 38.23 -3.49
CA ARG A 37 21.15 39.30 -4.49
C ARG A 37 22.05 40.48 -4.11
N VAL A 38 23.08 40.70 -4.91
CA VAL A 38 24.03 41.81 -4.76
C VAL A 38 23.32 43.11 -5.12
N ASN A 39 22.85 43.84 -4.12
CA ASN A 39 22.64 45.28 -4.22
C ASN A 39 23.80 45.91 -3.46
N ASP A 40 24.52 46.85 -4.08
CA ASP A 40 25.72 47.47 -3.55
C ASP A 40 25.42 48.21 -2.23
N PRO A 41 25.90 47.70 -1.08
CA PRO A 41 26.84 48.48 -0.31
C PRO A 41 28.08 47.68 0.08
N ALA A 42 29.22 48.37 0.12
CA ALA A 42 30.49 47.82 0.53
C ALA A 42 30.37 47.22 1.95
N VAL A 43 30.80 45.97 2.10
CA VAL A 43 30.82 45.16 3.34
C VAL A 43 29.53 44.35 3.60
N ARG A 44 29.52 43.10 3.11
CA ARG A 44 28.74 42.02 3.74
C ARG A 44 29.21 41.89 5.19
N ASN A 45 28.38 42.27 6.15
CA ASN A 45 28.75 42.14 7.56
C ASN A 45 28.63 40.66 7.99
N SER A 46 29.32 40.27 9.07
CA SER A 46 29.30 38.90 9.60
C SER A 46 27.90 38.41 10.00
N GLN A 47 26.94 39.32 10.22
CA GLN A 47 25.56 39.00 10.58
C GLN A 47 24.78 38.41 9.40
N GLU A 48 24.97 38.94 8.18
CA GLU A 48 24.32 38.40 6.98
C GLU A 48 24.80 36.98 6.66
N ALA A 49 26.09 36.72 6.78
CA ALA A 49 26.68 35.39 6.59
C ALA A 49 26.07 34.37 7.57
N PHE A 50 25.98 34.73 8.86
CA PHE A 50 25.35 33.89 9.87
C PHE A 50 23.86 33.64 9.59
N GLN A 51 23.11 34.64 9.12
CA GLN A 51 21.72 34.47 8.72
C GLN A 51 21.55 33.54 7.51
N MET A 52 22.46 33.60 6.54
CA MET A 52 22.47 32.67 5.41
C MET A 52 22.69 31.23 5.89
N ASP A 53 23.67 30.99 6.76
CA ASP A 53 23.95 29.65 7.28
C ASP A 53 22.75 29.06 8.04
N MET A 54 22.11 29.85 8.91
CA MET A 54 20.92 29.41 9.62
C MET A 54 19.77 29.05 8.67
N ARG A 55 19.53 29.86 7.63
CA ARG A 55 18.46 29.59 6.66
C ARG A 55 18.79 28.37 5.78
N ALA A 56 20.03 28.22 5.36
CA ALA A 56 20.49 27.05 4.60
C ALA A 56 20.30 25.76 5.42
N SER A 57 20.68 25.78 6.71
CA SER A 57 20.45 24.67 7.63
C SER A 57 18.96 24.32 7.76
N ARG A 58 18.08 25.33 7.85
CA ARG A 58 16.62 25.12 7.87
C ARG A 58 16.07 24.53 6.58
N VAL A 59 16.58 24.94 5.41
CA VAL A 59 16.20 24.34 4.11
C VAL A 59 16.56 22.86 4.09
N VAL A 60 17.79 22.52 4.47
CA VAL A 60 18.24 21.11 4.53
C VAL A 60 17.40 20.31 5.51
N HIS A 61 17.11 20.87 6.68
CA HIS A 61 16.25 20.22 7.68
C HIS A 61 14.85 19.94 7.15
N SER A 62 14.18 20.93 6.55
CA SER A 62 12.85 20.75 5.96
C SER A 62 12.87 19.72 4.82
N ALA A 63 13.91 19.70 3.99
CA ALA A 63 14.06 18.70 2.93
C ALA A 63 14.22 17.27 3.48
N ASP A 64 15.06 17.07 4.50
CA ASP A 64 15.23 15.78 5.16
C ASP A 64 13.93 15.31 5.85
N SER A 65 13.23 16.24 6.50
CA SER A 65 11.92 16.01 7.10
C SER A 65 10.87 15.51 6.08
N LEU A 66 10.86 16.08 4.87
CA LEU A 66 10.02 15.62 3.76
C LEU A 66 10.42 14.24 3.24
N LEU A 67 11.72 13.95 3.10
CA LEU A 67 12.20 12.63 2.67
C LEU A 67 11.79 11.52 3.65
N LYS A 68 11.84 11.82 4.96
CA LYS A 68 11.34 10.91 6.01
C LYS A 68 9.84 10.66 5.87
N LEU A 69 9.06 11.72 5.63
CA LEU A 69 7.61 11.61 5.42
C LEU A 69 7.27 10.74 4.19
N VAL A 70 7.95 10.96 3.07
CA VAL A 70 7.79 10.12 1.86
C VAL A 70 8.15 8.67 2.14
N SER A 71 9.20 8.43 2.91
CA SER A 71 9.62 7.08 3.29
C SER A 71 8.58 6.37 4.17
N GLU A 72 7.93 7.09 5.08
CA GLU A 72 6.85 6.57 5.90
C GLU A 72 5.61 6.23 5.07
N LEU A 73 5.19 7.14 4.18
CA LEU A 73 4.08 6.90 3.24
C LEU A 73 4.32 5.65 2.38
N LYS A 74 5.54 5.48 1.85
CA LYS A 74 5.91 4.28 1.08
C LYS A 74 5.78 3.00 1.90
N ARG A 75 6.25 3.00 3.15
CA ARG A 75 6.11 1.84 4.05
C ARG A 75 4.63 1.50 4.28
N THR A 76 3.81 2.49 4.62
CA THR A 76 2.37 2.28 4.84
C THR A 76 1.68 1.70 3.60
N ALA A 77 1.98 2.22 2.41
CA ALA A 77 1.42 1.73 1.15
C ALA A 77 1.84 0.28 0.84
N ILE A 78 3.13 -0.07 1.04
CA ILE A 78 3.64 -1.43 0.82
C ILE A 78 2.97 -2.42 1.76
N PHE A 79 2.91 -2.13 3.06
CA PHE A 79 2.30 -3.04 4.03
C PHE A 79 0.78 -3.18 3.81
N SER A 80 0.09 -2.10 3.45
CA SER A 80 -1.32 -2.17 3.06
C SER A 80 -1.53 -3.05 1.83
N GLY A 81 -0.66 -2.96 0.83
CA GLY A 81 -0.72 -3.78 -0.37
C GLY A 81 -0.51 -5.26 -0.07
N LEU A 82 0.43 -5.60 0.80
CA LEU A 82 0.70 -6.98 1.22
C LEU A 82 -0.49 -7.59 1.99
N ALA A 83 -1.09 -6.84 2.92
CA ALA A 83 -2.25 -7.30 3.66
C ALA A 83 -3.44 -7.58 2.73
N SER A 84 -3.73 -6.68 1.80
CA SER A 84 -4.80 -6.86 0.81
C SER A 84 -4.53 -8.03 -0.14
N LEU A 85 -3.27 -8.23 -0.55
CA LEU A 85 -2.88 -9.37 -1.37
C LEU A 85 -3.07 -10.70 -0.62
N SER A 86 -2.66 -10.76 0.65
CA SER A 86 -2.86 -11.95 1.49
C SER A 86 -4.33 -12.31 1.61
N GLU A 87 -5.19 -11.33 1.92
CA GLU A 87 -6.64 -11.55 2.00
C GLU A 87 -7.23 -12.06 0.67
N ASN A 88 -6.73 -11.55 -0.45
CA ASN A 88 -7.15 -12.01 -1.78
C ASN A 88 -6.75 -13.46 -2.04
N VAL A 89 -5.51 -13.83 -1.69
CA VAL A 89 -5.00 -15.20 -1.79
C VAL A 89 -5.85 -16.15 -0.94
N ASP A 90 -6.10 -15.81 0.33
CA ASP A 90 -6.92 -16.63 1.23
C ASP A 90 -8.34 -16.82 0.67
N ARG A 91 -8.96 -15.75 0.17
CA ARG A 91 -10.26 -15.81 -0.48
C ARG A 91 -10.24 -16.67 -1.74
N ARG A 92 -9.16 -16.62 -2.53
CA ARG A 92 -9.02 -17.42 -3.75
C ARG A 92 -8.85 -18.91 -3.42
N ILE A 93 -8.09 -19.23 -2.39
CA ILE A 93 -7.96 -20.60 -1.87
C ILE A 93 -9.35 -21.14 -1.49
N GLU A 94 -10.14 -20.37 -0.73
CA GLU A 94 -11.47 -20.78 -0.32
C GLU A 94 -12.40 -21.07 -1.51
N VAL A 95 -12.41 -20.18 -2.52
CA VAL A 95 -13.19 -20.40 -3.75
C VAL A 95 -12.75 -21.66 -4.49
N LEU A 96 -11.44 -21.90 -4.59
CA LEU A 96 -10.92 -23.09 -5.26
C LEU A 96 -11.27 -24.38 -4.49
N ASN A 97 -11.23 -24.35 -3.16
CA ASN A 97 -11.67 -25.47 -2.33
C ASN A 97 -13.15 -25.79 -2.55
N GLN A 98 -14.01 -24.78 -2.57
CA GLN A 98 -15.45 -24.95 -2.84
C GLN A 98 -15.70 -25.53 -4.24
N GLN A 99 -14.93 -25.09 -5.25
CA GLN A 99 -15.00 -25.64 -6.60
C GLN A 99 -14.54 -27.10 -6.67
N ALA A 100 -13.46 -27.45 -5.95
CA ALA A 100 -12.97 -28.82 -5.86
C ALA A 100 -14.03 -29.73 -5.21
N GLU A 101 -14.60 -29.33 -4.07
CA GLU A 101 -15.67 -30.08 -3.42
C GLU A 101 -16.91 -30.25 -4.31
N GLY A 102 -17.31 -29.19 -5.02
CA GLY A 102 -18.42 -29.26 -5.97
C GLY A 102 -18.16 -30.23 -7.11
N THR A 103 -16.92 -30.25 -7.63
CA THR A 103 -16.49 -31.18 -8.67
C THR A 103 -16.48 -32.61 -8.17
N ASP A 104 -15.95 -32.86 -6.97
CA ASP A 104 -15.92 -34.19 -6.35
C ASP A 104 -17.33 -34.75 -6.14
N ARG A 105 -18.29 -33.91 -5.70
CA ARG A 105 -19.69 -34.33 -5.56
C ARG A 105 -20.31 -34.74 -6.90
N ILE A 106 -20.02 -34.01 -7.97
CA ILE A 106 -20.49 -34.37 -9.32
C ILE A 106 -19.85 -35.68 -9.79
N LEU A 107 -18.54 -35.83 -9.61
CA LEU A 107 -17.82 -37.07 -9.95
C LEU A 107 -18.38 -38.28 -9.20
N GLN A 108 -18.64 -38.15 -7.90
CA GLN A 108 -19.27 -39.22 -7.11
C GLN A 108 -20.64 -39.60 -7.66
N ARG A 109 -21.46 -38.61 -8.05
CA ARG A 109 -22.79 -38.89 -8.62
C ARG A 109 -22.68 -39.64 -9.94
N ILE A 110 -21.83 -39.18 -10.86
CA ILE A 110 -21.58 -39.84 -12.15
C ILE A 110 -21.06 -41.27 -11.92
N TRP A 111 -20.17 -41.47 -10.96
CA TRP A 111 -19.64 -42.78 -10.63
C TRP A 111 -20.73 -43.75 -10.14
N GLN A 112 -21.64 -43.27 -9.28
CA GLN A 112 -22.79 -44.05 -8.82
C GLN A 112 -23.78 -44.39 -9.95
N GLU A 113 -24.07 -43.42 -10.83
CA GLU A 113 -24.92 -43.63 -12.01
C GLU A 113 -24.29 -44.69 -12.94
N ALA A 114 -22.98 -44.58 -13.21
CA ALA A 114 -22.25 -45.55 -14.03
C ALA A 114 -22.22 -46.96 -13.41
N ALA A 115 -21.95 -47.07 -12.10
CA ALA A 115 -21.95 -48.34 -11.38
C ALA A 115 -23.33 -49.02 -11.43
N THR A 116 -24.40 -48.24 -11.27
CA THR A 116 -25.78 -48.72 -11.39
C THR A 116 -26.05 -49.25 -12.80
N THR A 117 -25.69 -48.48 -13.83
CA THR A 117 -25.89 -48.84 -15.24
C THR A 117 -25.15 -50.13 -15.60
N VAL A 118 -23.90 -50.30 -15.14
CA VAL A 118 -23.12 -51.52 -15.35
C VAL A 118 -23.79 -52.72 -14.70
N LYS A 119 -24.27 -52.58 -13.46
CA LYS A 119 -24.95 -53.66 -12.74
C LYS A 119 -26.26 -54.09 -13.42
N GLU A 120 -27.01 -53.13 -13.97
CA GLU A 120 -28.21 -53.41 -14.77
C GLU A 120 -27.87 -54.14 -16.07
N LEU A 121 -26.82 -53.71 -16.78
CA LEU A 121 -26.32 -54.39 -18.00
C LEU A 121 -25.88 -55.83 -17.71
N GLU A 122 -25.13 -56.06 -16.63
CA GLU A 122 -24.73 -57.41 -16.20
C GLU A 122 -25.94 -58.29 -15.91
N ALA A 123 -26.92 -57.78 -15.16
CA ALA A 123 -28.15 -58.52 -14.86
C ALA A 123 -28.92 -58.89 -16.14
N HIS A 124 -29.05 -57.95 -17.08
CA HIS A 124 -29.69 -58.20 -18.37
C HIS A 124 -28.96 -59.27 -19.18
N TYR A 125 -27.63 -59.21 -19.24
CA TYR A 125 -26.81 -60.21 -19.94
C TYR A 125 -27.05 -61.61 -19.36
N TYR A 126 -26.93 -61.77 -18.04
CA TYR A 126 -27.13 -63.07 -17.40
C TYR A 126 -28.57 -63.58 -17.52
N SER A 127 -29.56 -62.69 -17.53
CA SER A 127 -30.97 -63.08 -17.74
C SER A 127 -31.28 -63.51 -19.18
N SER A 128 -30.46 -63.11 -20.16
CA SER A 128 -30.66 -63.42 -21.59
C SER A 128 -29.92 -64.67 -22.07
N VAL A 129 -29.00 -65.20 -21.24
CA VAL A 129 -28.19 -66.39 -21.52
C VAL A 129 -28.79 -67.67 -20.89
N VAL A 130 -29.90 -67.54 -20.13
CA VAL A 130 -30.69 -68.63 -19.55
C VAL A 130 -31.93 -68.90 -20.37
#